data_AF-A0A961T1S2-F1
#
_entry.id   AF-A0A961T1S2-F1
#
_cell.length_a   1.000
_cell.length_b   1.000
_cell.length_c   1.000
_cell.angle_alpha   90.00
_cell.angle_beta   90.00
_cell.angle_gamma   90.00
#
_symmetry.space_group_name_H-M   'P 1'
#
loop_
_entity.id
_entity.type
_entity.pdbx_description
1 polymer ?
#
loop_
_entity_poly.entity_id
_entity_poly.type
_entity_poly.pdbx_seq_one_letter_code
_entity_poly.pdbx_strand_id
1 'polypeptide(L)' 'QKAVQRMIPEGPLGRRQLKNLRVYAGAEHPHEAQQPEILDIAAMSPKNKRSV' A
#
# COMPACT_ATOMS: atom_id res chain seq x y z
N GLN A 1 -5.41 -3.69 -6.43
CA GLN A 1 -4.18 -3.28 -7.16
C GLN A 1 -4.42 -2.21 -8.23
N LYS A 2 -5.44 -2.33 -9.10
CA LYS A 2 -5.67 -1.37 -10.21
C LYS A 2 -5.79 0.10 -9.80
N ALA A 3 -6.31 0.39 -8.59
CA ALA A 3 -6.35 1.76 -8.07
C ALA A 3 -4.95 2.36 -7.89
N VAL A 4 -4.02 1.63 -7.26
CA VAL A 4 -2.64 2.09 -7.01
C VAL A 4 -1.88 2.29 -8.32
N GLN A 5 -2.13 1.45 -9.33
CA GLN A 5 -1.52 1.61 -10.66
C GLN A 5 -1.85 2.97 -11.30
N ARG A 6 -3.08 3.47 -11.12
CA ARG A 6 -3.50 4.79 -11.65
C ARG A 6 -2.90 5.98 -10.90
N MET A 7 -2.29 5.74 -9.74
CA MET A 7 -1.66 6.76 -8.90
C MET A 7 -0.15 6.90 -9.12
N ILE A 8 0.45 6.03 -9.94
CA ILE A 8 1.90 5.98 -10.19
C ILE A 8 2.16 6.36 -11.66
N PRO A 9 3.28 7.05 -11.98
CA PRO A 9 3.62 7.39 -13.36
C PRO A 9 3.75 6.18 -14.27
N GLU A 10 3.28 6.31 -15.51
CA GLU A 10 3.43 5.26 -16.51
C GLU A 10 4.87 5.17 -17.02
N GLY A 11 5.34 3.95 -17.29
CA GLY A 11 6.67 3.69 -17.86
C GLY A 11 7.54 2.75 -17.03
N PRO A 12 8.84 2.63 -17.36
CA PRO A 12 9.75 1.68 -16.73
C PRO A 12 9.88 1.88 -15.22
N LEU A 13 9.87 3.15 -14.76
CA LEU A 13 9.94 3.49 -13.35
C LEU A 13 8.69 3.05 -12.59
N GLY A 14 7.50 3.33 -13.11
CA GLY A 14 6.24 2.90 -12.49
C GLY A 14 6.13 1.38 -12.38
N ARG A 15 6.57 0.66 -13.43
CA ARG A 15 6.65 -0.82 -13.40
C ARG A 15 7.58 -1.32 -12.30
N ARG A 16 8.72 -0.65 -12.06
CA ARG A 16 9.63 -0.99 -10.95
C ARG A 16 8.98 -0.75 -9.59
N GLN A 17 8.30 0.38 -9.41
CA GLN A 17 7.59 0.68 -8.15
C GLN A 17 6.47 -0.33 -7.88
N LEU A 18 5.68 -0.70 -8.89
CA LEU A 18 4.61 -1.69 -8.75
C LEU A 18 5.10 -3.09 -8.38
N LYS A 19 6.35 -3.46 -8.71
CA LYS A 19 6.93 -4.74 -8.28
C LYS A 19 7.13 -4.84 -6.77
N ASN A 20 7.24 -3.72 -6.07
CA ASN A 20 7.40 -3.69 -4.62
C ASN A 20 6.05 -3.82 -3.88
N LEU A 21 4.93 -3.62 -4.57
CA LEU A 21 3.60 -3.67 -3.98
C LEU A 21 3.08 -5.11 -3.92
N ARG A 22 2.84 -5.61 -2.70
CA ARG A 22 2.14 -6.88 -2.44
C ARG A 22 0.73 -6.60 -1.92
N VAL A 23 -0.30 -7.17 -2.56
CA VAL A 23 -1.70 -7.02 -2.15
C VAL A 23 -2.27 -8.41 -1.86
N TYR A 24 -2.71 -8.62 -0.62
CA TYR A 24 -3.32 -9.86 -0.15
C TYR A 24 -4.83 -9.65 0.05
N ALA A 25 -5.62 -10.67 -0.24
CA ALA A 25 -7.08 -10.62 -0.06
C ALA A 25 -7.49 -10.85 1.40
N GLY A 26 -6.70 -11.64 2.14
CA GLY A 26 -6.91 -11.94 3.55
C GLY A 26 -6.03 -11.10 4.48
N ALA A 27 -6.17 -11.37 5.79
CA ALA A 27 -5.36 -10.72 6.83
C ALA A 27 -3.91 -11.24 6.89
N GLU A 28 -3.63 -12.38 6.25
CA GLU A 28 -2.33 -13.05 6.31
C GLU A 28 -1.44 -12.67 5.13
N HIS A 29 -0.13 -12.60 5.40
CA HIS A 29 0.91 -12.41 4.39
C HIS A 29 2.19 -13.20 4.72
N PRO A 30 2.94 -13.72 3.73
CA PRO A 30 4.16 -14.50 3.95
C PRO A 30 5.40 -13.65 4.28
N HIS A 31 5.23 -12.44 4.81
CA HIS A 31 6.31 -11.46 5.03
C HIS A 31 6.73 -11.31 6.49
N GLU A 32 6.42 -12.29 7.33
CA GLU A 32 6.78 -12.27 8.76
C GLU A 32 8.29 -12.12 8.98
N ALA A 33 9.11 -12.76 8.15
CA ALA A 33 10.57 -12.66 8.24
C ALA A 33 11.13 -11.24 8.03
N GLN A 34 10.37 -10.36 7.36
CA GLN A 34 10.78 -8.96 7.12
C GLN A 34 10.44 -8.04 8.29
N GLN A 35 9.73 -8.53 9.33
CA GLN A 35 9.26 -7.75 10.47
C GLN A 35 8.61 -6.42 10.06
N PRO A 36 7.53 -6.46 9.24
CA PRO A 36 6.90 -5.25 8.76
C PRO A 36 6.30 -4.42 9.91
N GLU A 37 6.54 -3.12 9.88
CA GLU A 37 5.96 -2.18 10.84
C GLU A 37 4.53 -1.79 10.42
N ILE A 38 3.64 -1.67 11.41
CA ILE A 38 2.26 -1.26 11.17
C ILE A 38 2.22 0.26 10.94
N LEU A 39 1.74 0.67 9.76
CA LEU A 39 1.55 2.08 9.41
C LEU A 39 0.08 2.49 9.58
N ASP A 40 -0.23 3.25 10.64
CA ASP A 40 -1.57 3.82 10.84
C ASP A 40 -1.71 5.18 10.15
N ILE A 41 -2.27 5.17 8.94
CA ILE A 41 -2.52 6.37 8.14
C ILE A 41 -3.62 7.25 8.74
N ALA A 42 -4.57 6.68 9.49
CA ALA A 42 -5.69 7.40 10.07
C ALA A 42 -5.29 8.27 11.27
N ALA A 43 -4.24 7.88 11.99
CA ALA A 43 -3.70 8.67 13.10
C ALA A 43 -2.91 9.91 12.65
N MET A 44 -2.34 9.90 11.43
CA MET A 44 -1.45 10.97 10.96
C MET A 44 -2.17 12.31 10.70
N SER A 45 -3.47 12.29 10.41
CA SER A 45 -4.25 13.50 10.17
C SER A 45 -5.73 13.28 10.46
N PRO A 46 -6.41 14.24 11.12
CA PRO A 46 -7.86 14.18 11.32
C PRO A 46 -8.65 14.03 10.02
N LYS A 47 -8.12 14.50 8.88
CA LYS A 47 -8.76 14.41 7.55
C LYS A 47 -8.67 13.02 6.91
N ASN A 48 -7.80 12.15 7.42
CA ASN A 48 -7.62 10.79 6.91
C ASN A 48 -8.64 9.81 7.50
N LYS A 49 -9.39 10.24 8.52
CA LYS A 49 -10.52 9.49 9.06
C LYS A 49 -11.74 9.82 8.20
N ARG A 50 -12.40 8.79 7.67
CA ARG A 50 -13.69 8.97 6.99
C ARG A 50 -14.71 9.37 8.05
N SER A 51 -15.04 10.66 8.12
CA SER A 51 -16.22 11.14 8.84
C SER A 51 -17.44 10.59 8.10
N VAL A 52 -18.09 9.61 8.71
CA VAL A 52 -19.43 9.17 8.31
C VAL A 52 -20.43 10.16 8.87
#